data_AF-A0A377ZYQ8-F1
#
_entry.id   AF-A0A377ZYQ8-F1
#
_cell.length_a   1.000
_cell.length_b   1.000
_cell.length_c   1.000
_cell.angle_alpha   90.00
_cell.angle_beta   90.00
_cell.angle_gamma   90.00
#
_symmetry.space_group_name_H-M   'P 1'
#
loop_
_entity.id
_entity.type
_entity.pdbx_description
1 polymer ?
#
loop_
_entity_poly.entity_id
_entity_poly.type
_entity_poly.pdbx_seq_one_letter_code
_entity_poly.pdbx_strand_id
1 'polypeptide(L)'
;MLPAKEWPPRMSFDAIRIPLYLSWADPHSALLAPWKAWMQSYPRLQTPAWINVSTNEVAPWYMAGGLLAVRDLTLGEPQEAPQIDDKDDYYSASLKLLVWLAKQDQR
;
A
#
# COMPACT_ATOMS: atom_id res chain seq x y z
N MET A 1 8.75 6.79 19.95
CA MET A 1 7.72 7.52 19.20
C MET A 1 6.37 6.88 19.46
N LEU A 2 5.28 7.66 19.43
CA LEU A 2 3.90 7.20 19.59
C LEU A 2 3.03 7.79 18.45
N PRO A 3 1.93 7.14 18.05
CA PRO A 3 0.94 7.75 17.16
C PRO A 3 0.41 9.08 17.71
N ALA A 4 0.10 10.03 16.81
CA ALA A 4 -0.51 11.31 17.18
C ALA A 4 -1.88 11.10 17.83
N LYS A 5 -2.25 11.99 18.77
CA LYS A 5 -3.45 11.83 19.60
C LYS A 5 -4.72 12.24 18.88
N GLU A 6 -4.59 13.06 17.85
CA GLU A 6 -5.67 13.74 17.15
C GLU A 6 -6.26 12.91 16.00
N TRP A 7 -5.63 11.78 15.66
CA TRP A 7 -6.09 10.85 14.61
C TRP A 7 -6.18 9.42 15.14
N PRO A 8 -7.07 8.58 14.57
CA PRO A 8 -7.03 7.15 14.83
C PRO A 8 -5.62 6.60 14.54
N PRO A 9 -5.01 5.80 15.44
CA PRO A 9 -3.64 5.31 15.30
C PRO A 9 -3.55 4.17 14.28
N ARG A 10 -3.87 4.46 13.02
CA ARG A 10 -4.01 3.47 11.95
C ARG A 10 -2.99 3.70 10.85
N MET A 11 -2.37 2.61 10.40
CA MET A 11 -1.83 2.55 9.04
C MET A 11 -3.03 2.40 8.10
N SER A 12 -3.31 3.44 7.31
CA SER A 12 -4.48 3.53 6.41
C SER A 12 -4.16 4.35 5.16
N PHE A 13 -5.08 5.19 4.66
CA PHE A 13 -4.95 5.91 3.38
C PHE A 13 -3.74 6.84 3.30
N ASP A 14 -3.32 7.49 4.39
CA ASP A 14 -2.11 8.31 4.29
C ASP A 14 -0.84 7.47 4.32
N ALA A 15 -0.78 6.52 5.25
CA ALA A 15 0.41 5.72 5.53
C ALA A 15 0.73 4.72 4.40
N ILE A 16 -0.26 4.25 3.63
CA ILE A 16 -0.03 3.32 2.53
C ILE A 16 0.85 3.90 1.42
N ARG A 17 0.96 5.24 1.30
CA ARG A 17 1.88 5.87 0.34
C ARG A 17 3.35 5.78 0.75
N ILE A 18 3.66 5.47 2.02
CA ILE A 18 5.04 5.32 2.50
C ILE A 18 5.78 4.21 1.74
N PRO A 19 5.31 2.95 1.68
CA PRO A 19 6.00 1.91 0.93
C PRO A 19 6.03 2.17 -0.58
N LEU A 20 5.03 2.88 -1.14
CA LEU A 20 5.08 3.37 -2.52
C LEU A 20 6.29 4.29 -2.72
N TYR A 21 6.46 5.34 -1.92
CA TYR A 21 7.57 6.28 -2.08
C TYR A 21 8.93 5.66 -1.74
N LEU A 22 8.99 4.77 -0.75
CA LEU A 22 10.21 4.01 -0.48
C LEU A 22 10.61 3.16 -1.67
N SER A 23 9.67 2.39 -2.24
CA SER A 23 9.94 1.55 -3.41
C SER A 23 10.26 2.35 -4.67
N TRP A 24 9.72 3.56 -4.79
CA TRP A 24 10.01 4.46 -5.91
C TRP A 24 11.42 5.07 -5.78
N ALA A 25 11.84 5.42 -4.57
CA ALA A 25 13.19 5.96 -4.35
C ALA A 25 14.27 4.87 -4.37
N ASP A 26 14.03 3.74 -3.70
CA ASP A 26 14.95 2.60 -3.62
C ASP A 26 14.17 1.30 -3.29
N PRO A 27 13.96 0.39 -4.26
CA PRO A 27 13.25 -0.87 -4.04
C PRO A 27 14.00 -1.85 -3.13
N HIS A 28 15.29 -1.61 -2.89
CA HIS A 28 16.14 -2.38 -1.97
C HIS A 28 16.22 -1.77 -0.56
N SER A 29 15.50 -0.67 -0.30
CA SER A 29 15.51 -0.01 1.00
C SER A 29 15.13 -0.96 2.13
N ALA A 30 15.98 -1.04 3.16
CA ALA A 30 15.70 -1.83 4.36
C ALA A 30 14.43 -1.37 5.09
N LEU A 31 13.99 -0.13 4.88
CA LEU A 31 12.76 0.42 5.45
C LEU A 31 11.49 -0.24 4.91
N LEU A 32 11.58 -0.97 3.79
CA LEU A 32 10.46 -1.75 3.25
C LEU A 32 10.21 -3.05 4.05
N ALA A 33 11.15 -3.50 4.88
CA ALA A 33 11.05 -4.77 5.61
C ALA A 33 9.74 -4.95 6.41
N PRO A 34 9.30 -4.01 7.27
CA PRO A 34 8.05 -4.19 8.02
C PRO A 34 6.80 -4.20 7.11
N TRP A 35 6.81 -3.43 6.01
CA TRP A 35 5.72 -3.41 5.05
C TRP A 35 5.60 -4.74 4.32
N LYS A 36 6.73 -5.27 3.84
CA LYS A 36 6.80 -6.58 3.19
C LYS A 36 6.33 -7.68 4.15
N ALA A 37 6.85 -7.70 5.37
CA ALA A 37 6.48 -8.70 6.37
C ALA A 37 4.98 -8.69 6.71
N TRP A 38 4.40 -7.50 6.93
CA TRP A 38 2.97 -7.37 7.23
C TRP A 38 2.08 -7.74 6.03
N MET A 39 2.43 -7.31 4.81
CA MET A 39 1.65 -7.67 3.61
C MET A 39 1.77 -9.16 3.26
N GLN A 40 2.91 -9.80 3.56
CA GLN A 40 3.14 -11.24 3.34
C GLN A 40 2.39 -12.13 4.34
N SER A 41 1.98 -11.61 5.50
CA SER A 41 1.20 -12.40 6.48
C SER A 41 -0.27 -12.59 6.09
N TYR A 42 -0.72 -11.98 4.98
CA TYR A 42 -2.09 -12.11 4.47
C TYR A 42 -2.10 -12.66 3.05
N PRO A 43 -3.13 -13.44 2.67
CA PRO A 43 -3.40 -13.70 1.27
C PRO A 43 -3.58 -12.39 0.50
N ARG A 44 -3.11 -12.32 -0.75
CA ARG A 44 -3.14 -11.11 -1.60
C ARG A 44 -4.49 -10.40 -1.56
N LEU A 45 -5.58 -11.13 -1.80
CA LEU A 45 -6.94 -10.61 -1.87
C LEU A 45 -7.64 -10.46 -0.51
N GLN A 46 -6.96 -10.79 0.58
CA GLN A 46 -7.47 -10.71 1.96
C GLN A 46 -6.56 -9.88 2.87
N THR A 47 -5.70 -9.03 2.29
CA THR A 47 -4.89 -8.08 3.06
C THR A 47 -5.82 -6.96 3.58
N PRO A 48 -5.92 -6.71 4.90
CA PRO A 48 -6.80 -5.68 5.44
C PRO A 48 -6.45 -4.29 4.91
N ALA A 49 -7.44 -3.43 4.67
CA ALA A 49 -7.17 -2.09 4.12
C ALA A 49 -6.54 -1.10 5.13
N TRP A 50 -6.63 -1.40 6.42
CA TRP A 50 -5.93 -0.68 7.47
C TRP A 50 -5.66 -1.59 8.67
N ILE A 51 -4.68 -1.19 9.49
CA ILE A 51 -4.41 -1.80 10.80
C ILE A 51 -4.22 -0.69 11.84
N ASN A 52 -4.84 -0.86 13.01
CA ASN A 52 -4.54 -0.08 14.20
C ASN A 52 -3.19 -0.55 14.76
N VAL A 53 -2.17 0.30 14.68
CA VAL A 53 -0.80 -0.05 15.06
C VAL A 53 -0.57 -0.06 16.58
N SER A 54 -1.57 0.37 17.36
CA SER A 54 -1.53 0.32 18.83
C SER A 54 -2.27 -0.90 19.40
N THR A 55 -3.27 -1.44 18.69
CA THR A 55 -4.13 -2.53 19.21
C THR A 55 -4.13 -3.80 18.36
N ASN A 56 -3.52 -3.78 17.16
CA ASN A 56 -3.57 -4.84 16.16
C ASN A 56 -4.97 -5.14 15.58
N GLU A 57 -5.97 -4.32 15.88
CA GLU A 57 -7.27 -4.39 15.21
C GLU A 57 -7.10 -4.06 13.71
N VAL A 58 -7.72 -4.85 12.84
CA VAL A 58 -7.63 -4.69 11.38
C VAL A 58 -8.98 -4.36 10.76
N ALA A 59 -8.95 -3.77 9.56
CA ALA A 59 -10.15 -3.53 8.78
C ALA A 59 -10.95 -4.84 8.55
N PRO A 60 -12.29 -4.81 8.67
CA PRO A 60 -13.13 -5.96 8.32
C PRO A 60 -13.31 -6.12 6.80
N TRP A 61 -12.55 -5.37 5.98
CA TRP A 61 -12.57 -5.37 4.53
C TRP A 61 -11.14 -5.22 3.98
N TYR A 62 -10.95 -5.59 2.72
CA TYR A 62 -9.61 -5.83 2.16
C TYR A 62 -9.16 -4.75 1.18
N MET A 63 -7.85 -4.68 0.96
CA MET A 63 -7.24 -3.88 -0.09
C MET A 63 -7.78 -4.30 -1.47
N ALA A 64 -8.16 -3.31 -2.26
CA ALA A 64 -8.55 -3.44 -3.66
C ALA A 64 -8.03 -2.22 -4.45
N GLY A 65 -8.13 -2.27 -5.77
CA GLY A 65 -7.76 -1.15 -6.64
C GLY A 65 -6.35 -0.62 -6.37
N GLY A 66 -6.25 0.68 -6.13
CA GLY A 66 -4.98 1.37 -5.85
C GLY A 66 -4.25 0.89 -4.60
N LEU A 67 -4.95 0.50 -3.54
CA LEU A 67 -4.30 -0.07 -2.34
C LEU A 67 -3.62 -1.41 -2.68
N LEU A 68 -4.31 -2.25 -3.46
CA LEU A 68 -3.76 -3.53 -3.88
C LEU A 68 -2.57 -3.34 -4.83
N ALA A 69 -2.61 -2.34 -5.71
CA ALA A 69 -1.47 -1.98 -6.56
C ALA A 69 -0.22 -1.58 -5.75
N VAL A 70 -0.38 -0.82 -4.66
CA VAL A 70 0.73 -0.48 -3.76
C VAL A 70 1.28 -1.73 -3.05
N ARG A 71 0.41 -2.65 -2.62
CA ARG A 71 0.84 -3.93 -2.03
C ARG A 71 1.65 -4.75 -3.04
N ASP A 72 1.17 -4.88 -4.27
CA ASP A 72 1.85 -5.63 -5.32
C ASP A 72 3.22 -5.00 -5.64
N LEU A 73 3.32 -3.67 -5.71
CA LEU A 73 4.59 -2.95 -5.84
C LEU A 73 5.55 -3.27 -4.68
N THR A 74 5.05 -3.16 -3.44
CA THR A 74 5.84 -3.34 -2.22
C THR A 74 6.44 -4.74 -2.13
N LEU A 75 5.71 -5.76 -2.59
CA LEU A 75 6.16 -7.16 -2.59
C LEU A 75 6.92 -7.56 -3.87
N GLY A 76 7.04 -6.67 -4.86
CA GLY A 76 7.67 -6.97 -6.13
C GLY A 76 6.85 -7.94 -7.00
N GLU A 77 5.53 -7.98 -6.82
CA GLU A 77 4.68 -8.79 -7.69
C GLU A 77 4.56 -8.15 -9.08
N PRO A 78 4.65 -8.96 -10.15
CA PRO A 78 4.43 -8.48 -11.52
C PRO A 78 3.05 -7.84 -11.65
N GLN A 79 3.01 -6.66 -12.26
CA GLN A 79 1.77 -5.93 -12.55
C GLN A 79 1.87 -5.26 -13.92
N GLU A 80 0.76 -5.29 -14.65
CA GLU A 80 0.63 -4.64 -15.96
C GLU A 80 0.33 -3.15 -15.81
N ALA A 81 0.23 -2.45 -16.94
CA ALA A 81 -0.23 -1.06 -16.94
C ALA A 81 -1.66 -0.99 -16.36
N PRO A 82 -1.96 -0.01 -15.50
CA PRO A 82 -3.22 0.04 -14.80
C PRO A 82 -4.36 0.38 -15.75
N GLN A 83 -5.48 -0.33 -15.61
CA GLN A 83 -6.76 0.09 -16.14
C GLN A 83 -7.53 0.84 -15.05
N ILE A 84 -8.12 1.97 -15.43
CA ILE A 84 -9.03 2.75 -14.58
C ILE A 84 -10.45 2.37 -14.99
N ASP A 85 -11.23 1.85 -14.04
CA ASP A 85 -12.61 1.42 -14.27
C ASP A 85 -13.60 2.15 -13.36
N ASP A 86 -14.90 1.94 -13.59
CA ASP A 86 -15.98 2.63 -12.86
C ASP A 86 -16.03 2.32 -11.35
N LYS A 87 -15.27 1.33 -10.86
CA LYS A 87 -15.13 1.01 -9.43
C LYS A 87 -13.97 1.73 -8.78
N ASP A 88 -13.08 2.35 -9.55
CA ASP A 88 -12.03 3.20 -9.01
C ASP A 88 -12.58 4.59 -8.69
N ASP A 89 -12.61 4.93 -7.40
CA ASP A 89 -12.69 6.33 -7.02
C ASP A 89 -11.40 7.08 -7.38
N TYR A 90 -11.42 8.41 -7.23
CA TYR A 90 -10.27 9.27 -7.49
C TYR A 90 -9.01 8.80 -6.76
N TYR A 91 -9.14 8.34 -5.51
CA TYR A 91 -8.01 7.94 -4.68
C TYR A 91 -7.37 6.65 -5.21
N SER A 92 -8.19 5.65 -5.51
CA SER A 92 -7.77 4.37 -6.11
C SER A 92 -7.12 4.58 -7.48
N ALA A 93 -7.77 5.34 -8.37
CA ALA A 93 -7.26 5.63 -9.69
C ALA A 93 -5.89 6.32 -9.64
N SER A 94 -5.74 7.32 -8.76
CA SER A 94 -4.48 8.03 -8.57
C SER A 94 -3.37 7.11 -8.09
N LEU A 95 -3.65 6.23 -7.11
CA LEU A 95 -2.64 5.28 -6.62
C LEU A 95 -2.20 4.29 -7.69
N LYS A 96 -3.13 3.75 -8.48
CA LYS A 96 -2.78 2.85 -9.60
C LYS A 96 -1.79 3.52 -10.57
N LEU A 97 -2.07 4.76 -10.96
CA LEU A 97 -1.21 5.54 -11.84
C LEU A 97 0.16 5.82 -11.23
N LEU A 98 0.21 6.22 -9.95
CA LEU A 98 1.48 6.49 -9.26
C LEU A 98 2.33 5.24 -9.10
N VAL A 99 1.72 4.10 -8.80
CA VAL A 99 2.42 2.82 -8.74
C VAL A 99 3.03 2.46 -10.10
N TRP A 100 2.28 2.64 -11.18
CA TRP A 100 2.80 2.40 -12.52
C TRP A 100 3.98 3.32 -12.83
N LEU A 101 3.87 4.62 -12.57
CA LEU A 101 4.95 5.57 -12.76
C LEU A 101 6.19 5.20 -11.95
N ALA A 102 6.02 4.82 -10.67
CA ALA A 102 7.12 4.37 -9.82
C ALA A 102 7.92 3.23 -10.43
N LYS A 103 7.25 2.27 -11.08
CA LYS A 103 7.90 1.16 -11.79
C LYS A 103 8.65 1.60 -13.05
N GLN A 104 8.11 2.58 -13.77
CA GLN A 104 8.70 3.08 -15.01
C GLN A 104 9.99 3.85 -14.73
N ASP A 105 10.06 4.55 -13.60
CA ASP A 105 11.24 5.32 -13.17
C ASP A 105 12.38 4.46 -12.61
N GLN A 106 12.17 3.15 -12.38
CA GLN A 106 13.23 2.21 -12.00
C GLN A 106 14.07 1.71 -13.20
N ARG A 107 13.77 2.18 -14.42
CA ARG A 107 14.41 1.71 -15.66
C ARG A 107 15.68 2.46 -16.01
#